data_AF-A0AAV3USA7-F1
#
_entry.id   AF-A0AAV3USA7-F1
#
_cell.length_a   1.000
_cell.length_b   1.000
_cell.length_c   1.000
_cell.angle_alpha   90.00
_cell.angle_beta   90.00
_cell.angle_gamma   90.00
#
_symmetry.space_group_name_H-M   'P 1'
#
loop_
_entity.id
_entity.type
_entity.pdbx_description
1 polymer ?
#
loop_
_entity_poly.entity_id
_entity_poly.type
_entity_poly.pdbx_seq_one_letter_code
_entity_poly.pdbx_strand_id
1 'polypeptide(L)'
;MTDETTEPRTFTAVLDRFEEEQAVLLLESNGETVDELVIHRDDLPESGRHQDAIFTVIIDGETIVEIKYEPTETEERAEAAQQQFDRLARRPPSDDEDV
;
A
#
# COMPACT_ATOMS: atom_id res chain seq x y z
N MET A 1 -6.82 -32.56 -18.00
CA MET A 1 -7.09 -31.84 -16.75
C MET A 1 -5.82 -31.08 -16.47
N THR A 2 -5.73 -29.84 -16.97
CA THR A 2 -4.56 -28.98 -16.77
C THR A 2 -4.59 -28.52 -15.32
N ASP A 3 -3.65 -29.03 -14.55
CA ASP A 3 -3.24 -28.44 -13.29
C ASP A 3 -2.42 -27.20 -13.67
N GLU A 4 -3.10 -26.09 -14.00
CA GLU A 4 -2.48 -24.78 -13.93
C GLU A 4 -2.41 -24.44 -12.44
N THR A 5 -1.33 -24.89 -11.80
CA THR A 5 -0.92 -24.36 -10.49
C THR A 5 -0.60 -22.89 -10.71
N THR A 6 -1.62 -22.02 -10.69
CA THR A 6 -1.41 -20.58 -10.65
C THR A 6 -0.87 -20.29 -9.27
N GLU A 7 0.43 -20.04 -9.17
CA GLU A 7 1.03 -19.63 -7.90
C GLU A 7 0.27 -18.41 -7.36
N PRO A 8 0.00 -18.37 -6.05
CA PRO A 8 -0.70 -17.24 -5.45
C PRO A 8 0.07 -15.96 -5.73
N ARG A 9 -0.62 -14.97 -6.28
CA ARG A 9 -0.07 -13.67 -6.65
C ARG A 9 -0.46 -12.63 -5.62
N THR A 10 0.51 -11.85 -5.20
CA THR A 10 0.31 -10.75 -4.27
C THR A 10 0.15 -9.45 -5.03
N PHE A 11 -0.89 -8.69 -4.70
CA PHE A 11 -1.21 -7.38 -5.23
C PHE A 11 -1.39 -6.38 -4.08
N THR A 12 -1.09 -5.12 -4.37
CA THR A 12 -1.43 -4.01 -3.46
C THR A 12 -2.82 -3.53 -3.84
N ALA A 13 -3.73 -3.36 -2.90
CA ALA A 13 -5.07 -2.87 -3.17
C ALA A 13 -5.33 -1.58 -2.40
N VAL A 14 -5.74 -0.53 -3.09
CA VAL A 14 -6.04 0.78 -2.48
C VAL A 14 -7.54 0.99 -2.45
N LEU A 15 -8.08 1.36 -1.29
CA LEU A 15 -9.49 1.71 -1.18
C LEU A 15 -9.76 3.09 -1.80
N ASP A 16 -10.38 3.09 -2.97
CA ASP A 16 -10.77 4.32 -3.68
C ASP A 16 -12.00 4.96 -3.04
N ARG A 17 -13.08 4.18 -2.88
CA ARG A 17 -14.35 4.66 -2.33
C ARG A 17 -15.19 3.56 -1.68
N PHE A 18 -16.18 4.00 -0.90
CA PHE A 18 -17.29 3.17 -0.49
C PHE A 18 -18.54 3.48 -1.31
N GLU A 19 -19.21 2.43 -1.76
CA GLU A 19 -20.49 2.47 -2.44
C GLU A 19 -21.52 1.76 -1.54
N GLU A 20 -22.27 2.53 -0.75
CA GLU A 20 -23.27 2.01 0.19
C GLU A 20 -22.67 1.02 1.22
N GLU A 21 -22.81 -0.29 0.96
CA GLU A 21 -22.30 -1.40 1.77
C GLU A 21 -21.09 -2.11 1.12
N GLN A 22 -20.65 -1.63 -0.04
CA GLN A 22 -19.53 -2.15 -0.81
C GLN A 22 -18.33 -1.19 -0.75
N ALA A 23 -17.16 -1.77 -0.96
CA ALA A 23 -15.89 -1.10 -1.02
C ALA A 23 -15.26 -1.39 -2.39
N VAL A 24 -14.83 -0.34 -3.08
CA VAL A 24 -14.13 -0.43 -4.35
C VAL A 24 -12.63 -0.29 -4.08
N LEU A 25 -11.89 -1.35 -4.38
CA LEU A 25 -10.44 -1.42 -4.24
C LEU A 25 -9.79 -1.48 -5.63
N LEU A 26 -8.76 -0.66 -5.82
CA LEU A 26 -7.95 -0.68 -7.03
C LEU A 26 -6.73 -1.58 -6.78
N LEU A 27 -6.61 -2.65 -7.55
CA LEU A 27 -5.47 -3.57 -7.50
C LEU A 27 -4.33 -2.99 -8.31
N GLU A 28 -3.18 -2.81 -7.67
CA GLU A 28 -1.95 -2.29 -8.22
C GLU A 28 -0.86 -3.35 -8.24
N SER A 29 -0.09 -3.35 -9.32
CA SER A 29 1.15 -4.13 -9.45
C SER A 29 2.25 -3.22 -9.97
N ASN A 30 3.38 -3.17 -9.26
CA ASN A 30 4.50 -2.28 -9.58
C ASN A 30 4.11 -0.78 -9.67
N GLY A 31 3.09 -0.34 -8.92
CA GLY A 31 2.62 1.04 -8.89
C GLY A 31 1.73 1.44 -10.07
N GLU A 32 1.26 0.47 -10.85
CA GLU A 32 0.24 0.67 -11.87
C GLU A 32 -1.03 -0.11 -11.49
N THR A 33 -2.19 0.54 -11.61
CA THR A 33 -3.48 -0.14 -11.45
C THR A 33 -3.67 -1.14 -12.56
N VAL A 34 -3.79 -2.41 -12.20
CA VAL A 34 -3.97 -3.54 -13.12
C VAL A 34 -5.40 -4.04 -13.15
N ASP A 35 -6.16 -3.87 -12.05
CA ASP A 35 -7.52 -4.39 -11.93
C ASP A 35 -8.35 -3.64 -10.87
N GLU A 36 -9.65 -3.92 -10.79
CA GLU A 36 -10.58 -3.31 -9.83
C GLU A 36 -11.39 -4.41 -9.14
N LEU A 37 -11.45 -4.32 -7.81
CA LEU A 37 -12.13 -5.28 -6.97
C LEU A 37 -13.23 -4.61 -6.14
N VAL A 38 -14.46 -5.14 -6.26
CA VAL A 38 -15.59 -4.72 -5.45
C VAL A 38 -15.91 -5.81 -4.43
N ILE A 39 -15.80 -5.48 -3.14
CA ILE A 39 -16.13 -6.40 -2.04
C ILE A 39 -17.09 -5.75 -1.06
N HIS A 40 -17.74 -6.53 -0.20
CA HIS A 40 -18.53 -5.94 0.89
C HIS A 40 -17.61 -5.26 1.89
N ARG A 41 -18.05 -4.12 2.42
CA ARG A 41 -17.29 -3.39 3.46
C ARG A 41 -17.02 -4.28 4.68
N ASP A 42 -17.89 -5.25 4.93
CA ASP A 42 -17.78 -6.13 6.10
C ASP A 42 -16.64 -7.16 5.96
N ASP A 43 -16.24 -7.50 4.72
CA ASP A 43 -15.05 -8.31 4.43
C ASP A 43 -13.75 -7.52 4.65
N LEU A 44 -13.81 -6.19 4.69
CA LEU A 44 -12.65 -5.38 5.05
C LEU A 44 -12.45 -5.35 6.57
N PRO A 45 -11.21 -5.49 7.05
CA PRO A 45 -10.90 -5.28 8.46
C PRO A 45 -11.23 -3.84 8.86
N GLU A 46 -11.91 -3.67 10.00
CA GLU A 46 -12.42 -2.38 10.47
C GLU A 46 -11.35 -1.28 10.53
N SER A 47 -10.11 -1.66 10.86
CA SER A 47 -8.95 -0.76 10.93
C SER A 47 -8.64 -0.06 9.60
N GLY A 48 -8.91 -0.71 8.46
CA GLY A 48 -8.68 -0.17 7.12
C GLY A 48 -9.92 0.39 6.45
N ARG A 49 -11.07 0.50 7.14
CA ARG A 49 -12.32 1.00 6.55
C ARG A 49 -12.34 2.53 6.41
N HIS A 50 -11.32 3.09 5.80
CA HIS A 50 -11.19 4.51 5.50
C HIS A 50 -10.62 4.70 4.10
N GLN A 51 -10.99 5.80 3.46
CA GLN A 51 -10.46 6.15 2.13
C GLN A 51 -8.93 6.14 2.12
N ASP A 52 -8.35 5.75 1.00
CA ASP A 52 -6.89 5.62 0.78
C ASP A 52 -6.21 4.55 1.65
N ALA A 53 -6.98 3.63 2.26
CA ALA A 53 -6.42 2.48 2.96
C ALA A 53 -5.76 1.52 1.98
N ILE A 54 -4.54 1.09 2.31
CA ILE A 54 -3.77 0.12 1.54
C ILE A 54 -3.92 -1.27 2.17
N PHE A 55 -4.19 -2.25 1.32
CA PHE A 55 -4.30 -3.65 1.67
C PHE A 55 -3.34 -4.45 0.81
N THR A 56 -2.83 -5.54 1.37
CA THR A 56 -2.22 -6.60 0.57
C THR A 56 -3.28 -7.64 0.27
N VAL A 57 -3.48 -7.94 -1.01
CA VAL A 57 -4.43 -8.94 -1.49
C VAL A 57 -3.66 -10.07 -2.14
N ILE A 58 -3.92 -11.30 -1.72
CA ILE A 58 -3.36 -12.50 -2.33
C ILE A 58 -4.46 -13.16 -3.15
N ILE A 59 -4.21 -13.39 -4.43
CA ILE A 59 -5.12 -14.00 -5.39
C ILE A 59 -4.50 -15.32 -5.88
N ASP A 60 -5.22 -16.42 -5.72
CA ASP A 60 -4.87 -17.73 -6.26
C ASP A 60 -5.77 -18.01 -7.47
N GLY A 61 -5.20 -17.93 -8.67
CA GLY A 61 -5.96 -17.98 -9.92
C GLY A 61 -6.87 -16.76 -10.08
N GLU A 62 -8.18 -16.98 -9.91
CA GLU A 62 -9.25 -15.97 -10.01
C GLU A 62 -9.94 -15.73 -8.65
N THR A 63 -9.45 -16.36 -7.58
CA THR A 63 -10.08 -16.30 -6.25
C THR A 63 -9.20 -15.55 -5.27
N ILE A 64 -9.79 -14.62 -4.52
CA ILE A 64 -9.11 -13.95 -3.42
C ILE A 64 -8.94 -14.95 -2.28
N VAL A 65 -7.70 -15.22 -1.90
CA VAL A 65 -7.40 -16.13 -0.79
C VAL A 65 -7.14 -15.39 0.52
N GLU A 66 -6.65 -14.14 0.45
CA GLU A 66 -6.38 -13.35 1.64
C GLU A 66 -6.45 -11.84 1.35
N ILE A 67 -7.05 -11.07 2.28
CA ILE A 67 -7.02 -9.61 2.29
C ILE A 67 -6.48 -9.19 3.65
N LYS A 68 -5.32 -8.55 3.66
CA LYS A 68 -4.66 -8.12 4.89
C LYS A 68 -4.44 -6.62 4.85
N TYR A 69 -4.95 -5.93 5.86
CA TYR A 69 -4.61 -4.52 6.09
C TYR A 69 -3.16 -4.44 6.56
N GLU A 70 -2.34 -3.67 5.83
CA GLU A 70 -0.93 -3.45 6.14
C GLU A 70 -0.76 -2.03 6.72
N PRO A 71 -0.89 -1.85 8.05
CA PRO A 71 -0.71 -0.55 8.69
C PRO A 71 0.72 -0.01 8.54
N THR A 72 1.71 -0.89 8.31
CA THR A 72 3.14 -0.56 8.27
C THR A 72 3.58 0.22 7.03
N GLU A 73 2.97 0.05 5.84
CA GLU A 73 3.26 0.91 4.67
C GLU A 73 2.71 2.34 4.84
N THR A 74 1.70 2.52 5.68
CA THR A 74 1.15 3.86 6.01
C THR A 74 2.13 4.64 6.91
N GLU A 75 2.90 3.95 7.75
CA GLU A 75 3.93 4.56 8.61
C GLU A 75 5.28 4.73 7.90
N GLU A 76 5.68 3.83 6.99
CA GLU A 76 6.98 3.96 6.29
C GLU A 76 7.07 5.19 5.36
N ARG A 77 5.94 5.69 4.83
CA ARG A 77 5.92 6.97 4.09
C ARG A 77 6.01 8.21 4.99
N ALA A 78 5.62 8.11 6.26
CA ALA A 78 5.84 9.18 7.23
C ALA A 78 7.32 9.27 7.63
N GLU A 79 8.05 8.16 7.64
CA GLU A 79 9.50 8.14 7.94
C GLU A 79 10.37 8.51 6.73
N ALA A 80 9.95 8.23 5.49
CA ALA A 80 10.69 8.65 4.29
C ALA A 80 10.68 10.19 4.06
N ALA A 81 9.69 10.91 4.61
CA ALA A 81 9.68 12.38 4.60
C ALA A 81 10.58 13.00 5.67
N GLN A 82 10.90 12.28 6.76
CA GLN A 82 11.75 12.80 7.83
C GLN A 82 13.25 12.62 7.57
N GLN A 83 13.66 11.64 6.75
CA GLN A 83 15.09 11.42 6.46
C GLN A 83 15.75 12.48 5.57
N GLN A 84 14.99 13.39 4.94
CA GLN A 84 15.58 14.51 4.19
C GLN A 84 15.95 15.72 5.07
N PHE A 85 15.25 15.93 6.19
CA PHE A 85 15.46 17.12 7.03
C PHE A 85 16.74 17.05 7.88
N ASP A 86 17.21 15.85 8.24
CA ASP A 86 18.46 15.70 8.99
C ASP A 86 19.71 15.98 8.13
N ARG A 87 19.57 15.96 6.79
CA ARG A 87 20.69 16.23 5.86
C ARG A 87 21.01 17.73 5.73
N LEU A 88 20.07 18.63 6.02
CA LEU A 88 20.33 20.08 5.97
C LEU A 88 20.88 20.66 7.28
N ALA A 89 20.86 19.91 8.38
CA ALA A 89 21.28 20.41 9.70
C ALA A 89 22.77 20.19 10.01
N ARG A 90 23.55 19.58 9.10
CA ARG A 90 25.02 19.60 9.20
C ARG A 90 25.55 20.90 8.60
N ARG A 91 25.50 21.90 9.46
CA ARG A 91 26.40 23.05 9.59
C ARG A 91 27.59 22.99 8.60
N PRO A 92 27.74 23.96 7.69
CA PRO A 92 28.98 24.09 6.93
C PRO A 92 30.15 24.21 7.92
N PRO A 93 31.30 23.55 7.68
CA PRO A 93 32.49 23.90 8.43
C PRO A 93 32.79 25.37 8.13
N SER A 94 32.62 26.19 9.16
CA SER A 94 33.29 27.47 9.26
C SER A 94 34.77 27.16 9.46
N ASP A 95 35.56 27.36 8.42
CA ASP A 95 36.98 27.71 8.55
C ASP A 95 37.24 28.77 7.48
N ASP A 96 36.70 29.95 7.77
CA ASP A 96 37.35 31.20 7.42
C ASP A 96 38.42 31.37 8.52
N GLU A 97 39.69 31.23 8.18
CA GLU A 97 40.77 32.04 8.75
C GLU A 97 42.03 31.89 7.88
N ASP A 98 42.26 32.93 7.07
CA ASP A 98 43.55 33.40 6.56
C ASP A 98 44.72 33.20 7.55
N VAL A 99 45.88 32.74 7.05
CA VAL A 99 47.23 33.34 7.22
C VAL A 99 48.30 32.65 6.37
#